data_AF-A0A957PIY0-F1
#
_entry.id   AF-A0A957PIY0-F1
#
_cell.length_a   1.000
_cell.length_b   1.000
_cell.length_c   1.000
_cell.angle_alpha   90.00
_cell.angle_beta   90.00
_cell.angle_gamma   90.00
#
_symmetry.space_group_name_H-M   'P 1'
#
loop_
_entity.id
_entity.type
_entity.pdbx_description
1 polymer ?
#
loop_
_entity_poly.entity_id
_entity_poly.type
_entity_poly.pdbx_seq_one_letter_code
_entity_poly.pdbx_strand_id
1 'polypeptide(L)' 'TANLTSIVASPVASTIASTDSGGVVKLWDVNTGATLATAQLNGPYLGMNITNATGLTQGQRQSLLALGAVDVP' A
#
# COMPACT_ATOMS: atom_id res chain seq x y z
N THR A 1 -10.06 -1.13 11.24
CA THR A 1 -8.85 -1.36 12.05
C THR A 1 -7.96 -2.32 11.29
N ALA A 2 -6.69 -1.97 11.04
CA ALA A 2 -5.73 -2.86 10.38
C ALA A 2 -4.94 -3.64 11.45
N ASN A 3 -4.66 -4.92 11.19
CA ASN A 3 -3.93 -5.77 12.13
C ASN A 3 -2.43 -5.71 11.81
N LEU A 4 -1.59 -5.53 12.82
CA LEU A 4 -0.14 -5.70 12.66
C LEU A 4 0.16 -7.15 12.27
N THR A 5 0.96 -7.32 11.22
CA THR A 5 1.30 -8.63 10.67
C THR A 5 2.75 -9.02 10.94
N SER A 6 3.65 -8.05 10.98
CA SER A 6 5.07 -8.32 11.24
C SER A 6 5.78 -7.11 11.85
N ILE A 7 6.86 -7.40 12.57
CA ILE A 7 7.78 -6.41 13.13
C ILE A 7 9.20 -6.97 13.03
N VAL A 8 10.15 -6.13 12.62
CA VAL A 8 11.57 -6.47 12.57
C VAL A 8 12.39 -5.31 13.09
N ALA A 9 13.37 -5.61 13.94
CA ALA A 9 14.34 -4.64 14.43
C ALA A 9 15.64 -4.79 13.65
N SER A 10 16.28 -3.65 13.33
CA SER A 10 17.62 -3.69 12.78
C SER A 10 18.62 -4.04 13.90
N PRO A 11 19.55 -4.99 13.69
CA PRO A 11 20.55 -5.34 14.69
C PRO A 11 21.70 -4.33 14.78
N VAL A 12 21.80 -3.41 13.80
CA VAL A 12 22.91 -2.46 13.66
C VAL A 12 22.47 -1.00 13.71
N ALA A 13 21.23 -0.71 13.31
CA ALA A 13 20.66 0.63 13.38
C ALA A 13 19.60 0.65 14.47
N SER A 14 19.43 1.78 15.17
CA SER A 14 18.36 1.98 16.14
C SER A 14 16.99 2.19 15.45
N THR A 15 16.61 1.27 14.56
CA THR A 15 15.37 1.34 13.78
C THR A 15 14.55 0.07 13.85
N ILE A 16 13.22 0.24 13.77
CA ILE A 16 12.24 -0.84 13.70
C ILE A 16 11.40 -0.64 12.45
N ALA A 17 11.12 -1.71 11.71
CA ALA A 17 10.09 -1.74 10.68
C ALA A 17 8.89 -2.55 11.14
N SER A 18 7.69 -2.05 10.86
CA SER A 18 6.42 -2.72 11.17
C SER A 18 5.52 -2.75 9.94
N THR A 19 4.79 -3.84 9.74
CA THR A 19 3.81 -3.99 8.65
C THR A 19 2.42 -4.31 9.17
N ASP A 20 1.38 -3.92 8.44
CA ASP A 20 0.01 -4.28 8.74
C ASP A 20 -0.72 -4.98 7.57
N SER A 21 -1.92 -5.48 7.86
CA SER A 21 -2.79 -6.15 6.89
C SER A 21 -3.39 -5.19 5.86
N GLY A 22 -3.26 -3.88 6.07
CA GLY A 22 -3.68 -2.82 5.15
C GLY A 22 -2.59 -2.43 4.16
N GLY A 23 -1.44 -3.11 4.17
CA GLY A 23 -0.31 -2.81 3.29
C GLY A 23 0.52 -1.61 3.74
N VAL A 24 0.32 -1.10 4.96
CA VAL A 24 1.16 -0.04 5.52
C VAL A 24 2.45 -0.67 6.04
N VAL A 25 3.58 -0.06 5.68
CA VAL A 25 4.90 -0.30 6.27
C VAL A 25 5.36 0.98 6.94
N LYS A 26 5.74 0.92 8.21
CA LYS A 26 6.31 2.07 8.94
C LYS A 26 7.73 1.75 9.39
N LEU A 27 8.61 2.75 9.29
CA LEU A 27 9.95 2.73 9.84
C LEU A 27 10.00 3.70 11.02
N TRP A 28 10.58 3.26 12.13
CA TRP A 28 10.62 3.98 13.39
C TRP A 28 12.05 4.13 13.86
N ASP A 29 12.36 5.27 14.47
CA ASP A 29 13.57 5.44 15.28
C ASP A 29 13.28 4.97 16.71
N VAL A 30 14.11 4.07 17.21
CA VAL A 30 13.92 3.42 18.52
C VAL A 30 14.23 4.35 19.67
N ASN A 31 15.19 5.26 19.51
CA ASN A 31 15.65 6.13 20.59
C ASN A 31 14.66 7.25 20.88
N THR A 32 14.02 7.76 19.83
CA THR A 32 13.10 8.90 19.88
C THR A 32 11.64 8.50 19.81
N GLY A 33 11.35 7.29 19.32
CA GLY A 33 9.99 6.83 19.02
C GLY A 33 9.37 7.48 17.78
N ALA A 34 10.14 8.30 17.04
CA ALA A 34 9.63 9.00 15.87
C ALA A 34 9.40 8.05 14.69
N THR A 35 8.32 8.27 13.93
CA THR A 35 8.15 7.61 12.62
C THR A 35 9.07 8.28 11.61
N LEU A 36 10.08 7.55 11.12
CA LEU A 36 11.03 8.02 10.12
C LEU A 36 10.44 7.98 8.71
N ALA A 37 9.66 6.94 8.39
CA ALA A 37 9.03 6.79 7.09
C ALA A 37 7.73 5.99 7.19
N THR A 38 6.82 6.26 6.26
CA THR A 38 5.63 5.42 6.02
C THR A 38 5.56 5.13 4.53
N ALA A 39 5.48 3.86 4.18
CA ALA A 39 5.20 3.39 2.84
C ALA A 39 3.82 2.70 2.85
N GLN A 40 2.98 3.04 1.88
CA GLN A 40 1.69 2.40 1.66
C GLN A 40 1.83 1.54 0.41
N LEU A 41 1.72 0.21 0.55
CA LEU A 41 1.43 -0.63 -0.60
C LEU A 41 0.01 -0.28 -1.05
N ASN A 42 -0.06 0.31 -2.23
CA ASN A 42 -1.32 0.58 -2.86
C ASN A 42 -1.95 -0.74 -3.30
N GLY A 43 -3.28 -0.85 -3.26
CA GLY A 43 -3.99 -2.04 -3.72
C GLY A 43 -3.56 -2.41 -5.15
N PRO A 44 -3.70 -3.70 -5.55
CA PRO A 44 -3.12 -4.22 -6.80
C PRO A 44 -3.60 -3.49 -8.06
N TYR A 45 -4.72 -2.76 -7.97
CA TYR A 45 -5.32 -2.03 -9.08
C TYR A 45 -4.95 -0.55 -9.10
N LEU A 46 -4.32 -0.01 -8.05
CA LEU A 46 -4.04 1.41 -7.97
C LEU A 46 -3.01 1.82 -9.03
N GLY A 47 -3.40 2.76 -9.89
CA GLY A 47 -2.59 3.20 -11.03
C GLY A 47 -2.59 2.22 -12.22
N MET A 48 -3.34 1.10 -12.15
CA MET A 48 -3.45 0.16 -13.26
C MET A 48 -4.20 0.80 -14.43
N ASN A 49 -3.54 0.98 -15.57
CA ASN A 49 -4.17 1.58 -16.75
C ASN A 49 -5.07 0.58 -17.48
N ILE A 50 -6.37 0.91 -17.58
CA ILE A 50 -7.40 0.09 -18.23
C ILE A 50 -8.00 0.72 -19.49
N THR A 51 -7.41 1.80 -20.01
CA THR A 51 -7.97 2.63 -21.09
C THR A 51 -8.33 1.82 -22.34
N ASN A 52 -7.43 0.93 -22.77
CA ASN A 52 -7.63 0.07 -23.94
C ASN A 52 -8.08 -1.35 -23.58
N ALA A 53 -8.56 -1.57 -22.36
CA ALA A 53 -9.02 -2.88 -21.93
C ALA A 53 -10.33 -3.26 -22.65
N THR A 54 -10.30 -4.37 -23.37
CA THR A 54 -11.45 -4.95 -24.07
C THR A 54 -12.12 -6.04 -23.23
N GLY A 55 -13.40 -6.34 -23.48
CA GLY A 55 -14.13 -7.41 -22.80
C GLY A 55 -14.65 -7.09 -21.39
N LEU A 56 -14.38 -5.90 -20.86
CA LEU A 56 -14.93 -5.44 -19.58
C LEU A 56 -16.33 -4.84 -19.75
N THR A 57 -17.27 -5.22 -18.89
CA THR A 57 -18.55 -4.53 -18.77
C THR A 57 -18.37 -3.16 -18.10
N GLN A 58 -19.35 -2.26 -18.27
CA GLN A 58 -19.33 -0.97 -17.58
C GLN A 58 -19.26 -1.15 -16.05
N GLY A 59 -19.96 -2.14 -15.50
CA GLY A 59 -19.91 -2.44 -14.06
C GLY A 59 -18.53 -2.89 -13.60
N GLN A 60 -17.86 -3.77 -14.36
CA GLN A 60 -16.49 -4.21 -14.05
C GLN A 60 -15.50 -3.05 -14.11
N ARG A 61 -15.64 -2.18 -15.12
CA ARG A 61 -14.81 -0.99 -15.27
C ARG A 61 -14.96 -0.03 -14.08
N GLN A 62 -16.19 0.22 -13.65
CA GLN A 62 -16.47 1.05 -12.46
C GLN A 62 -15.88 0.44 -11.18
N SER A 63 -15.98 -0.88 -11.00
CA SER A 63 -15.35 -1.57 -9.86
C SER A 63 -13.83 -1.41 -9.86
N LEU A 64 -13.16 -1.51 -11.01
CA LEU A 64 -11.71 -1.33 -11.12
C LEU A 64 -11.28 0.11 -10.83
N LEU A 65 -12.01 1.10 -11.35
CA LEU A 65 -11.77 2.52 -11.04
C LEU A 65 -11.91 2.81 -9.55
N ALA A 66 -12.94 2.25 -8.90
CA ALA A 66 -13.13 2.37 -7.45
C ALA A 66 -11.99 1.73 -6.64
N LEU A 67 -11.31 0.73 -7.20
CA LEU A 67 -10.12 0.09 -6.62
C LEU A 67 -8.80 0.80 -6.96
N GLY A 68 -8.87 1.93 -7.68
CA GLY A 68 -7.74 2.80 -7.99
C GLY A 68 -7.16 2.64 -9.40
N ALA A 69 -7.77 1.83 -10.26
CA ALA A 69 -7.38 1.77 -11.67
C ALA A 69 -7.60 3.14 -12.35
N VAL A 70 -6.89 3.37 -13.45
CA VAL A 70 -6.97 4.62 -14.22
C VAL A 70 -7.42 4.34 -15.65
N ASP A 71 -8.35 5.15 -16.13
CA ASP A 71 -8.86 5.14 -17.50
C ASP A 71 -8.65 6.56 -18.03
N VAL A 72 -7.49 6.76 -18.67
CA VAL A 72 -7.00 8.05 -19.16
C VAL A 72 -6.84 7.95 -20.67
N PRO A 73 -7.56 8.76 -21.45
CA PRO A 73 -7.50 8.75 -22.92
C PRO A 73 -6.08 8.84 -23.49
#